data_AF-A0A960I5I2-F1
#
_entry.id   AF-A0A960I5I2-F1
#
_cell.length_a   1.000
_cell.length_b   1.000
_cell.length_c   1.000
_cell.angle_alpha   90.00
_cell.angle_beta   90.00
_cell.angle_gamma   90.00
#
_symmetry.space_group_name_H-M   'P 1'
#
loop_
_entity.id
_entity.type
_entity.pdbx_description
1 polymer ?
#
loop_
_entity_poly.entity_id
_entity_poly.type
_entity_poly.pdbx_seq_one_letter_code
_entity_poly.pdbx_strand_id
1 'polypeptide(L)'
;MRRAVLMSSAFALVVVLAACQHDGRTLETPSTSCMSSPANPTEVCVPDNNLSISTTAASTVPPVFDTIDTESQGTVITVPQTLPGDGVLTVTAPWRDGAPIDERYTCDGLNVSPPLAWSSAPEGTVEIAVTLTDLQATGYVHWVMAGVDPTTVGIAEGQIPLGAVEATNGAGALGYTGP
;
A
#
# COMPACT_ATOMS: atom_id res chain seq x y z
N MET A 1 41.35 0.50 56.98
CA MET A 1 40.93 1.62 56.12
C MET A 1 40.39 1.03 54.82
N ARG A 2 39.06 1.03 54.60
CA ARG A 2 38.45 0.56 53.34
C ARG A 2 37.87 1.78 52.62
N ARG A 3 38.40 2.11 51.45
CA ARG A 3 37.89 3.18 50.58
C ARG A 3 36.82 2.59 49.68
N ALA A 4 35.59 3.06 49.79
CA ALA A 4 34.52 2.75 48.85
C ALA A 4 34.63 3.72 47.66
N VAL A 5 34.68 3.18 46.45
CA VAL A 5 34.63 3.95 45.20
C VAL A 5 33.21 3.80 44.65
N LEU A 6 32.45 4.89 44.64
CA LEU A 6 31.13 4.99 44.00
C LEU A 6 31.34 5.25 42.51
N MET A 7 31.15 4.22 41.68
CA MET A 7 31.03 4.37 40.22
C MET A 7 29.64 4.89 39.89
N SER A 8 29.54 6.17 39.56
CA SER A 8 28.31 6.79 39.07
C SER A 8 28.24 6.59 37.55
N SER A 9 27.54 5.56 37.10
CA SER A 9 27.25 5.36 35.67
C SER A 9 26.07 6.25 35.27
N ALA A 10 26.35 7.32 34.53
CA ALA A 10 25.32 8.10 33.86
C ALA A 10 24.91 7.38 32.57
N PHE A 11 23.70 6.82 32.53
CA PHE A 11 23.08 6.38 31.28
C PHE A 11 22.63 7.62 30.51
N ALA A 12 23.31 7.93 29.41
CA ALA A 12 22.84 8.93 28.46
C ALA A 12 21.68 8.34 27.65
N LEU A 13 20.46 8.76 27.94
CA LEU A 13 19.29 8.49 27.11
C LEU A 13 19.38 9.37 25.85
N VAL A 14 19.83 8.78 24.75
CA VAL A 14 19.79 9.46 23.44
C VAL A 14 18.35 9.37 22.94
N VAL A 15 17.58 10.44 23.12
CA VAL A 15 16.27 10.59 22.50
C VAL A 15 16.50 11.06 21.07
N VAL A 16 16.41 10.14 20.11
CA VAL A 16 16.37 10.49 18.69
C VAL A 16 14.96 11.00 18.40
N LEU A 17 14.79 12.32 18.39
CA LEU A 17 13.58 12.95 17.89
C LEU A 17 13.60 12.79 16.37
N ALA A 18 12.91 11.78 15.85
CA ALA A 18 12.56 11.71 14.44
C ALA A 18 11.51 12.81 14.20
N ALA A 19 11.97 14.04 14.03
CA ALA A 19 11.12 15.13 13.58
C ALA A 19 10.63 14.79 12.17
N CYS A 20 9.42 15.25 11.85
CA CYS A 20 8.88 15.21 10.51
C CYS A 20 9.85 15.90 9.53
N GLN A 21 10.76 15.13 8.88
CA GLN A 21 11.68 15.66 7.87
C GLN A 21 10.90 16.18 6.66
N HIS A 22 11.26 17.38 6.20
CA HIS A 22 10.53 18.18 5.22
C HIS A 22 10.79 17.76 3.77
N ASP A 23 10.27 16.62 3.32
CA ASP A 23 10.32 16.19 1.91
C ASP A 23 9.14 15.30 1.43
N GLY A 24 8.05 15.19 2.20
CA GLY A 24 6.83 14.44 1.80
C GLY A 24 5.53 14.83 2.52
N ARG A 25 5.45 16.07 3.02
CA ARG A 25 4.56 16.51 4.13
C ARG A 25 3.35 17.36 3.75
N THR A 26 3.00 17.48 2.46
CA THR A 26 1.77 18.18 2.07
C THR A 26 1.20 17.49 0.84
N LEU A 27 -0.05 17.02 0.92
CA LEU A 27 -0.86 16.93 -0.29
C LEU A 27 -0.96 18.38 -0.79
N GLU A 28 -0.33 18.71 -1.92
CA GLU A 28 -0.63 19.98 -2.57
C GLU A 28 -2.15 20.06 -2.71
N THR A 29 -2.73 21.22 -2.38
CA THR A 29 -4.13 21.50 -2.70
C THR A 29 -4.35 21.07 -4.15
N PRO A 30 -5.39 20.27 -4.47
CA PRO A 30 -5.55 19.70 -5.80
C PRO A 30 -5.34 20.81 -6.81
N SER A 31 -4.24 20.73 -7.57
CA SER A 31 -4.02 21.68 -8.64
C SER A 31 -5.18 21.43 -9.59
N THR A 32 -6.13 22.36 -9.62
CA THR A 32 -7.18 22.32 -10.63
C THR A 32 -6.45 22.44 -11.94
N SER A 33 -6.15 21.29 -12.58
CA SER A 33 -5.67 21.24 -13.94
C SER A 33 -6.84 21.54 -14.87
N CYS A 34 -7.52 22.67 -14.67
CA CYS A 34 -7.99 23.41 -15.81
C CYS A 34 -6.73 24.03 -16.43
N MET A 35 -6.09 23.27 -17.32
CA MET A 35 -5.46 23.92 -18.45
C MET A 35 -6.59 24.65 -19.17
N SER A 36 -6.85 25.90 -18.77
CA SER A 36 -7.72 26.78 -19.52
C SER A 36 -7.02 27.03 -20.86
N SER A 37 -7.36 26.21 -21.85
CA SER A 37 -7.16 26.57 -23.24
C SER A 37 -7.90 27.89 -23.46
N PRO A 38 -7.25 28.94 -23.99
CA PRO A 38 -7.90 30.25 -24.19
C PRO A 38 -9.00 30.23 -25.26
N ALA A 39 -9.36 29.05 -25.78
CA ALA A 39 -10.28 28.89 -26.91
C ALA A 39 -11.73 28.54 -26.53
N ASN A 40 -12.07 28.13 -25.30
CA ASN A 40 -13.47 27.79 -24.96
C ASN A 40 -13.81 27.87 -23.46
N PRO A 41 -14.57 28.88 -22.98
CA PRO A 41 -14.84 29.10 -21.56
C PRO A 41 -15.96 28.21 -20.96
N THR A 42 -16.25 27.04 -21.53
CA THR A 42 -17.34 26.15 -21.06
C THR A 42 -16.90 24.74 -20.66
N GLU A 43 -15.60 24.47 -20.61
CA GLU A 43 -15.11 23.14 -20.21
C GLU A 43 -15.13 22.99 -18.68
N VAL A 44 -16.15 22.29 -18.20
CA VAL A 44 -16.33 21.89 -16.81
C VAL A 44 -15.33 20.80 -16.49
N CYS A 45 -14.47 21.00 -15.49
CA CYS A 45 -13.55 19.98 -14.99
C CYS A 45 -14.36 18.77 -14.48
N VAL A 46 -14.18 17.62 -15.13
CA VAL A 46 -14.68 16.33 -14.64
C VAL A 46 -13.55 15.70 -13.82
N PRO A 47 -13.73 15.42 -12.52
CA PRO A 47 -12.71 14.70 -11.75
C PRO A 47 -12.64 13.24 -12.23
N ASP A 48 -11.44 12.78 -12.54
CA ASP A 48 -11.14 11.39 -12.88
C ASP A 48 -11.15 10.55 -11.59
N ASN A 49 -12.31 9.97 -11.27
CA ASN A 49 -12.57 9.23 -10.02
C ASN A 49 -12.05 7.78 -10.04
N ASN A 50 -10.91 7.51 -10.67
CA ASN A 50 -10.44 6.13 -10.85
C ASN A 50 -9.24 5.81 -9.95
N LEU A 51 -9.52 5.23 -8.78
CA LEU A 51 -8.56 4.43 -8.04
C LEU A 51 -8.05 3.31 -8.96
N SER A 52 -6.76 3.33 -9.31
CA SER A 52 -6.16 2.30 -10.16
C SER A 52 -6.03 0.99 -9.38
N ILE A 53 -7.03 0.14 -9.51
CA ILE A 53 -6.99 -1.25 -9.04
C ILE A 53 -6.08 -2.03 -9.98
N SER A 54 -4.92 -2.47 -9.49
CA SER A 54 -4.07 -3.42 -10.21
C SER A 54 -4.17 -4.79 -9.53
N THR A 55 -5.07 -5.63 -10.02
CA THR A 55 -5.16 -7.03 -9.63
C THR A 55 -4.16 -7.82 -10.48
N THR A 56 -3.03 -8.21 -9.91
CA THR A 56 -2.15 -9.20 -10.56
C THR A 56 -2.41 -10.55 -9.91
N ALA A 57 -3.12 -11.44 -10.62
CA ALA A 57 -3.22 -12.82 -10.21
C ALA A 57 -1.80 -13.44 -10.24
N ALA A 58 -1.34 -13.97 -9.11
CA ALA A 58 -0.05 -14.64 -9.03
C ALA A 58 -0.08 -15.91 -9.90
N SER A 59 0.71 -15.92 -10.96
CA SER A 59 0.88 -17.07 -11.86
C SER A 59 1.79 -18.11 -11.21
N THR A 60 1.21 -19.21 -10.75
CA THR A 60 1.96 -20.35 -10.17
C THR A 60 2.27 -21.46 -11.19
N VAL A 61 2.62 -21.12 -12.44
CA VAL A 61 3.05 -22.15 -13.40
C VAL A 61 4.47 -22.62 -13.01
N PRO A 62 4.68 -23.90 -12.59
CA PRO A 62 6.02 -24.42 -12.41
C PRO A 62 6.73 -24.51 -13.77
N PRO A 63 8.07 -24.37 -13.84
CA PRO A 63 8.80 -24.49 -15.09
C PRO A 63 8.69 -25.92 -15.62
N VAL A 64 7.91 -26.10 -16.69
CA VAL A 64 7.91 -27.33 -17.47
C VAL A 64 9.16 -27.28 -18.35
N PHE A 65 10.13 -28.15 -18.05
CA PHE A 65 11.25 -28.39 -18.95
C PHE A 65 10.76 -29.27 -20.11
N ASP A 66 10.54 -28.65 -21.27
CA ASP A 66 10.18 -29.36 -22.50
C ASP A 66 11.34 -30.27 -22.94
N THR A 67 11.07 -31.57 -22.99
CA THR A 67 11.89 -32.50 -23.79
C THR A 67 11.24 -32.57 -25.17
N ILE A 68 11.96 -32.14 -26.19
CA ILE A 68 11.50 -32.15 -27.58
C ILE A 68 11.45 -33.60 -28.06
N ASP A 69 10.26 -34.11 -28.34
CA ASP A 69 10.07 -35.24 -29.23
C ASP A 69 9.06 -34.88 -30.33
N THR A 70 9.33 -35.44 -31.50
CA THR A 70 8.86 -35.06 -32.82
C THR A 70 7.49 -35.67 -33.14
N GLU A 71 6.73 -34.94 -33.97
CA GLU A 71 5.55 -35.36 -34.76
C GLU A 71 4.12 -35.40 -34.15
N SER A 72 3.20 -34.92 -35.01
CA SER A 72 1.77 -35.27 -35.11
C SER A 72 0.73 -34.44 -34.34
N GLN A 73 0.01 -33.64 -35.15
CA GLN A 73 -1.44 -33.43 -35.14
C GLN A 73 -2.09 -32.77 -33.91
N GLY A 74 -2.47 -31.51 -34.13
CA GLY A 74 -3.83 -31.03 -33.85
C GLY A 74 -4.40 -31.35 -32.47
N THR A 75 -3.87 -30.72 -31.43
CA THR A 75 -4.66 -30.46 -30.22
C THR A 75 -4.92 -28.97 -30.19
N VAL A 76 -6.17 -28.57 -30.50
CA VAL A 76 -6.67 -27.30 -29.99
C VAL A 76 -6.69 -27.48 -28.48
N ILE A 77 -5.61 -27.02 -27.82
CA ILE A 77 -5.63 -26.85 -26.37
C ILE A 77 -6.70 -25.77 -26.17
N THR A 78 -7.90 -26.19 -25.82
CA THR A 78 -8.82 -25.32 -25.11
C THR A 78 -8.12 -25.01 -23.81
N VAL A 79 -7.28 -23.96 -23.83
CA VAL A 79 -6.91 -23.25 -22.61
C VAL A 79 -8.26 -22.96 -21.98
N PRO A 80 -8.58 -23.45 -20.76
CA PRO A 80 -9.76 -22.96 -20.07
C PRO A 80 -9.55 -21.45 -19.95
N GLN A 81 -10.23 -20.73 -20.84
CA GLN A 81 -10.21 -19.30 -20.90
C GLN A 81 -10.99 -18.84 -19.68
N THR A 82 -10.42 -17.84 -19.02
CA THR A 82 -10.98 -17.10 -17.88
C THR A 82 -10.92 -17.86 -16.56
N LEU A 83 -9.95 -17.48 -15.71
CA LEU A 83 -10.10 -17.65 -14.25
C LEU A 83 -11.46 -17.02 -13.88
N PRO A 84 -12.39 -17.74 -13.21
CA PRO A 84 -13.58 -17.10 -12.67
C PRO A 84 -13.13 -16.12 -11.59
N GLY A 85 -13.00 -14.86 -11.98
CA GLY A 85 -12.31 -13.85 -11.18
C GLY A 85 -12.56 -12.43 -11.68
N ASP A 86 -13.74 -12.15 -12.26
CA ASP A 86 -14.19 -10.78 -12.54
C ASP A 86 -14.65 -10.05 -11.26
N GLY A 87 -14.34 -10.59 -10.08
CA GLY A 87 -14.63 -9.96 -8.80
C GLY A 87 -13.81 -8.70 -8.63
N VAL A 88 -14.47 -7.54 -8.54
CA VAL A 88 -13.82 -6.28 -8.18
C VAL A 88 -13.60 -6.27 -6.68
N LEU A 89 -12.35 -6.17 -6.23
CA LEU A 89 -12.02 -5.86 -4.84
C LEU A 89 -12.22 -4.36 -4.62
N THR A 90 -13.23 -3.99 -3.83
CA THR A 90 -13.49 -2.59 -3.47
C THR A 90 -12.84 -2.27 -2.15
N VAL A 91 -12.08 -1.18 -2.06
CA VAL A 91 -11.38 -0.74 -0.83
C VAL A 91 -12.01 0.56 -0.31
N THR A 92 -12.09 0.72 1.00
CA THR A 92 -12.59 1.91 1.71
C THR A 92 -11.58 2.34 2.77
N ALA A 93 -11.30 3.64 2.83
CA ALA A 93 -10.45 4.31 3.79
C ALA A 93 -11.29 5.33 4.59
N PRO A 94 -10.79 5.93 5.70
CA PRO A 94 -11.55 6.90 6.48
C PRO A 94 -11.62 8.30 5.82
N TRP A 95 -11.14 8.43 4.59
CA TRP A 95 -11.29 9.61 3.73
C TRP A 95 -11.86 9.21 2.37
N ARG A 96 -12.41 10.20 1.67
CA ARG A 96 -12.82 10.05 0.27
C ARG A 96 -11.64 10.30 -0.64
N ASP A 97 -11.75 9.84 -1.88
CA ASP A 97 -10.79 10.19 -2.92
C ASP A 97 -10.65 11.72 -3.06
N GLY A 98 -9.40 12.18 -3.18
CA GLY A 98 -9.01 13.59 -3.19
C GLY A 98 -9.28 14.39 -1.90
N ALA A 99 -9.85 13.77 -0.86
CA ALA A 99 -10.11 14.45 0.41
C ALA A 99 -8.87 14.47 1.32
N PRO A 100 -8.77 15.43 2.26
CA PRO A 100 -7.70 15.43 3.25
C PRO A 100 -7.71 14.16 4.11
N ILE A 101 -6.50 13.68 4.42
CA ILE A 101 -6.28 12.61 5.39
C ILE A 101 -6.35 13.22 6.80
N ASP A 102 -7.04 12.55 7.73
CA ASP A 102 -7.07 12.97 9.14
C ASP A 102 -5.65 13.01 9.71
N GLU A 103 -5.31 14.11 10.39
CA GLU A 103 -3.99 14.37 10.98
C GLU A 103 -3.48 13.20 11.84
N ARG A 104 -4.36 12.43 12.48
CA ARG A 104 -3.92 11.28 13.28
C ARG A 104 -3.17 10.21 12.47
N TYR A 105 -3.47 10.08 11.17
CA TYR A 105 -2.79 9.14 10.28
C TYR A 105 -1.55 9.79 9.62
N THR A 106 -1.36 11.10 9.74
CA THR A 106 -0.16 11.76 9.22
C THR A 106 0.96 11.73 10.26
N CYS A 107 2.17 12.12 9.87
CA CYS A 107 3.27 12.27 10.80
C CYS A 107 3.03 13.36 11.85
N ASP A 108 2.20 14.36 11.51
CA ASP A 108 1.99 15.54 12.33
C ASP A 108 1.11 15.18 13.55
N GLY A 109 0.29 14.13 13.41
CA GLY A 109 -0.47 13.53 14.50
C GLY A 109 0.16 12.27 15.08
N LEU A 110 -0.64 11.19 15.15
CA LEU A 110 -0.26 9.96 15.84
C LEU A 110 0.59 9.01 14.98
N ASN A 111 0.72 9.29 13.67
CA ASN A 111 1.41 8.44 12.73
C ASN A 111 0.96 6.97 12.80
N VAL A 112 -0.35 6.76 13.05
CA VAL A 112 -0.96 5.43 13.16
C VAL A 112 -1.51 5.00 11.80
N SER A 113 -1.41 3.71 11.46
CA SER A 113 -1.98 3.23 10.18
C SER A 113 -3.51 3.39 10.17
N PRO A 114 -4.09 3.81 9.03
CA PRO A 114 -5.53 4.02 8.93
C PRO A 114 -6.29 2.70 8.97
N PRO A 115 -7.53 2.69 9.48
CA PRO A 115 -8.43 1.57 9.27
C PRO A 115 -8.74 1.45 7.77
N LEU A 116 -8.58 0.26 7.21
CA LEU A 116 -8.95 -0.06 5.83
C LEU A 116 -10.03 -1.14 5.86
N ALA A 117 -11.02 -1.04 4.98
CA ALA A 117 -12.00 -2.09 4.78
C ALA A 117 -12.07 -2.44 3.29
N TRP A 118 -12.42 -3.66 2.96
CA TRP A 118 -12.62 -4.06 1.58
C TRP A 118 -13.72 -5.11 1.42
N SER A 119 -14.25 -5.24 0.21
CA SER A 119 -15.21 -6.29 -0.14
C SER A 119 -14.56 -7.68 -0.05
N SER A 120 -15.36 -8.75 0.02
CA SER A 120 -14.80 -10.11 -0.06
C SER A 120 -13.88 -10.28 -1.27
N ALA A 121 -12.75 -10.94 -1.06
CA ALA A 121 -11.79 -11.20 -2.12
C ALA A 121 -12.42 -12.06 -3.23
N PRO A 122 -11.99 -11.91 -4.49
CA PRO A 122 -12.44 -12.76 -5.58
C PRO A 122 -12.18 -14.25 -5.32
N GLU A 123 -12.98 -15.12 -5.93
CA GLU A 123 -12.78 -16.57 -5.83
C GLU A 123 -11.36 -16.96 -6.30
N GLY A 124 -10.73 -17.89 -5.57
CA GLY A 124 -9.36 -18.30 -5.84
C GLY A 124 -8.28 -17.36 -5.30
N THR A 125 -8.63 -16.27 -4.61
CA THR A 125 -7.63 -15.44 -3.91
C THR A 125 -6.95 -16.26 -2.81
N VAL A 126 -5.64 -16.35 -2.88
CA VAL A 126 -4.81 -17.09 -1.91
C VAL A 126 -4.29 -16.20 -0.78
N GLU A 127 -4.14 -14.90 -1.03
CA GLU A 127 -3.73 -13.89 -0.05
C GLU A 127 -4.10 -12.48 -0.53
N ILE A 128 -4.09 -11.52 0.39
CA ILE A 128 -4.19 -10.08 0.13
C ILE A 128 -2.87 -9.42 0.52
N ALA A 129 -2.44 -8.45 -0.30
CA ALA A 129 -1.35 -7.55 0.00
C ALA A 129 -1.88 -6.11 0.02
N VAL A 130 -1.29 -5.26 0.86
CA VAL A 130 -1.66 -3.85 1.00
C VAL A 130 -0.44 -2.99 0.74
N THR A 131 -0.59 -1.99 -0.13
CA THR A 131 0.40 -0.93 -0.32
C THR A 131 -0.29 0.42 -0.21
N LEU A 132 0.38 1.39 0.41
CA LEU A 132 -0.04 2.79 0.41
C LEU A 132 1.14 3.61 -0.14
N THR A 133 0.95 4.14 -1.34
CA THR A 133 2.00 4.84 -2.10
C THR A 133 1.56 6.25 -2.44
N ASP A 134 2.40 7.23 -2.12
CA ASP A 134 2.25 8.60 -2.57
C ASP A 134 2.90 8.78 -3.94
N LEU A 135 2.06 8.94 -4.97
CA LEU A 135 2.49 9.13 -6.35
C LEU A 135 3.03 10.55 -6.62
N GLN A 136 2.69 11.53 -5.77
CA GLN A 136 3.20 12.91 -5.87
C GLN A 136 4.60 13.03 -5.25
N ALA A 137 4.93 12.21 -4.26
CA ALA A 137 6.25 12.13 -3.65
C ALA A 137 7.20 11.15 -4.37
N THR A 138 7.24 11.18 -5.71
CA THR A 138 8.10 10.29 -6.53
C THR A 138 7.87 8.79 -6.23
N GLY A 139 6.63 8.40 -5.92
CA GLY A 139 6.31 7.01 -5.58
C GLY A 139 6.76 6.60 -4.18
N TYR A 140 6.80 7.52 -3.22
CA TYR A 140 7.11 7.21 -1.84
C TYR A 140 6.13 6.17 -1.28
N VAL A 141 6.67 5.13 -0.66
CA VAL A 141 5.88 4.03 -0.09
C VAL A 141 5.69 4.29 1.40
N HIS A 142 4.47 4.60 1.82
CA HIS A 142 4.11 4.79 3.23
C HIS A 142 3.93 3.46 3.96
N TRP A 143 3.44 2.44 3.27
CA TRP A 143 3.15 1.14 3.88
C TRP A 143 3.16 0.02 2.85
N VAL A 144 3.77 -1.12 3.20
CA VAL A 144 3.69 -2.36 2.43
C VAL A 144 3.56 -3.52 3.39
N MET A 145 2.62 -4.43 3.09
CA MET A 145 2.46 -5.70 3.80
C MET A 145 1.87 -6.77 2.88
N ALA A 146 2.17 -8.03 3.17
CA ALA A 146 1.70 -9.21 2.44
C ALA A 146 1.30 -10.33 3.41
N GLY A 147 0.69 -11.41 2.91
CA GLY A 147 0.26 -12.54 3.73
C GLY A 147 -1.03 -12.31 4.52
N VAL A 148 -1.85 -11.33 4.13
CA VAL A 148 -3.18 -11.15 4.73
C VAL A 148 -4.10 -12.28 4.25
N ASP A 149 -4.75 -12.97 5.19
CA ASP A 149 -5.69 -14.05 4.87
C ASP A 149 -6.79 -13.55 3.91
N PRO A 150 -7.11 -14.27 2.83
CA PRO A 150 -8.07 -13.83 1.82
C PRO A 150 -9.51 -13.67 2.33
N THR A 151 -9.83 -14.25 3.50
CA THR A 151 -11.13 -14.07 4.18
C THR A 151 -11.18 -12.82 5.04
N THR A 152 -10.05 -12.14 5.27
CA THR A 152 -9.98 -10.85 5.93
C THR A 152 -10.71 -9.81 5.09
N VAL A 153 -11.51 -8.95 5.73
CA VAL A 153 -12.31 -7.89 5.06
C VAL A 153 -11.88 -6.48 5.46
N GLY A 154 -10.76 -6.36 6.16
CA GLY A 154 -10.23 -5.08 6.60
C GLY A 154 -9.12 -5.18 7.64
N ILE A 155 -8.55 -4.03 7.95
CA ILE A 155 -7.51 -3.80 8.95
C ILE A 155 -8.04 -2.71 9.88
N ALA A 156 -8.00 -2.95 11.19
CA ALA A 156 -8.30 -1.93 12.17
C ALA A 156 -7.11 -0.96 12.32
N GLU A 157 -7.38 0.25 12.77
CA GLU A 157 -6.37 1.29 13.02
C GLU A 157 -5.16 0.74 13.80
N GLY A 158 -3.96 0.95 13.26
CA GLY A 158 -2.72 0.54 13.91
C GLY A 158 -2.56 -0.98 14.11
N GLN A 159 -3.39 -1.81 13.47
CA GLN A 159 -3.33 -3.27 13.62
C GLN A 159 -2.71 -3.92 12.39
N ILE A 160 -2.10 -5.08 12.62
CA ILE A 160 -1.61 -5.98 11.57
C ILE A 160 -2.42 -7.28 11.65
N PRO A 161 -3.09 -7.70 10.56
CA PRO A 161 -3.76 -8.99 10.50
C PRO A 161 -2.84 -10.15 10.87
N LEU A 162 -3.42 -11.17 11.48
CA LEU A 162 -2.67 -12.38 11.83
C LEU A 162 -2.07 -13.03 10.58
N GLY A 163 -0.79 -13.35 10.64
CA GLY A 163 -0.06 -13.97 9.52
C GLY A 163 0.49 -12.98 8.50
N ALA A 164 0.06 -11.72 8.53
CA ALA A 164 0.61 -10.70 7.66
C ALA A 164 2.01 -10.26 8.11
N VAL A 165 2.85 -9.91 7.14
CA VAL A 165 4.21 -9.43 7.34
C VAL A 165 4.35 -8.06 6.71
N GLU A 166 4.84 -7.09 7.49
CA GLU A 166 5.17 -5.76 7.01
C GLU A 166 6.57 -5.72 6.39
N ALA A 167 6.74 -4.89 5.37
CA ALA A 167 8.03 -4.60 4.78
C ALA A 167 8.56 -3.24 5.25
N THR A 168 9.84 -2.98 4.93
CA THR A 168 10.43 -1.65 5.09
C THR A 168 9.82 -0.68 4.08
N ASN A 169 9.42 0.50 4.56
CA ASN A 169 8.80 1.56 3.77
C ASN A 169 9.82 2.59 3.25
N GLY A 170 9.34 3.63 2.58
CA GLY A 170 10.17 4.69 1.98
C GLY A 170 10.99 5.51 2.99
N ALA A 171 10.64 5.49 4.27
CA ALA A 171 11.42 6.09 5.37
C ALA A 171 12.54 5.17 5.87
N GLY A 172 12.65 3.94 5.35
CA GLY A 172 13.53 2.93 5.93
C GLY A 172 13.00 2.33 7.23
N ALA A 173 11.75 2.58 7.59
CA ALA A 173 11.10 2.06 8.79
C ALA A 173 10.29 0.79 8.46
N LEU A 174 10.15 -0.13 9.43
CA LEU A 174 9.23 -1.25 9.29
C LEU A 174 7.79 -0.76 9.48
N GLY A 175 6.90 -1.13 8.57
CA GLY A 175 5.46 -0.86 8.69
C GLY A 175 5.04 0.51 8.17
N TYR A 176 4.03 1.13 8.80
CA TYR A 176 3.43 2.38 8.37
C TYR A 176 4.25 3.61 8.79
N THR A 177 4.53 4.50 7.84
CA THR A 177 4.94 5.90 8.10
C THR A 177 3.97 6.81 7.36
N GLY A 178 3.26 7.67 8.10
CA GLY A 178 2.29 8.60 7.54
C GLY A 178 2.91 9.70 6.68
N PRO A 179 2.11 10.31 5.80
CA PRO A 179 2.51 11.51 5.05
C PRO A 179 2.93 12.65 5.98
#